data_AF-A0A366IIW7-F1
#
_entry.id   AF-A0A366IIW7-F1
#
_cell.length_a   1.000
_cell.length_b   1.000
_cell.length_c   1.000
_cell.angle_alpha   90.00
_cell.angle_beta   90.00
_cell.angle_gamma   90.00
#
_symmetry.space_group_name_H-M   'P 1'
#
loop_
_entity.id
_entity.type
_entity.pdbx_description
1 polymer ?
#
loop_
_entity_poly.entity_id
_entity_poly.type
_entity_poly.pdbx_seq_one_letter_code
_entity_poly.pdbx_strand_id
1 'polypeptide(L)' 'MAEIKDQEFMPIVPFMPTNPQYGNAYVPYQMDFDIVEPREAMEMGTVFPSLFSQYEEGESL' A
#
# COMPACT_ATOMS: atom_id res chain seq x y z
N MET A 1 26.50 -18.54 22.58
CA MET A 1 26.30 -17.89 21.26
C MET A 1 25.09 -18.58 20.65
N ALA A 2 23.98 -17.85 20.46
CA ALA A 2 22.75 -18.43 19.93
C ALA A 2 22.85 -18.49 18.40
N GLU A 3 22.63 -19.68 17.84
CA GLU A 3 22.55 -19.89 16.40
C GLU A 3 21.34 -19.15 15.85
N ILE A 4 21.58 -18.12 15.04
CA ILE A 4 20.53 -17.44 14.27
C ILE A 4 20.23 -18.38 13.11
N LYS A 5 19.11 -19.11 13.20
CA LYS A 5 18.56 -19.83 12.03
C LYS A 5 18.02 -18.78 11.08
N ASP A 6 18.50 -18.79 9.84
CA ASP A 6 17.92 -18.08 8.71
C ASP A 6 16.49 -18.61 8.47
N GLN A 7 15.54 -18.18 9.30
CA GLN A 7 14.13 -18.35 9.03
C GLN A 7 13.78 -17.35 7.93
N GLU A 8 13.73 -17.87 6.71
CA GLU A 8 13.24 -17.18 5.52
C GLU A 8 11.97 -16.41 5.89
N PHE A 9 12.04 -15.08 5.89
CA PHE A 9 10.92 -14.23 6.22
C PHE A 9 9.83 -14.44 5.17
N MET A 10 8.78 -15.16 5.52
CA MET A 10 7.59 -15.26 4.68
C MET A 10 6.66 -14.11 5.06
N PRO A 11 6.49 -13.08 4.21
CA PRO A 11 5.54 -12.03 4.49
C PRO A 11 4.15 -12.64 4.63
N ILE A 12 3.38 -12.17 5.62
CA ILE A 12 1.96 -12.51 5.73
C ILE A 12 1.26 -11.83 4.55
N VAL A 13 1.19 -12.52 3.42
CA VAL A 13 0.41 -12.06 2.27
C VAL A 13 -1.06 -12.12 2.70
N PRO A 14 -1.79 -10.98 2.69
CA PRO A 14 -3.22 -11.00 2.93
C PRO A 14 -3.86 -12.03 1.99
N PHE A 15 -4.71 -12.91 2.53
CA PHE A 15 -5.35 -13.97 1.75
C PHE A 15 -6.11 -13.35 0.57
N MET A 16 -5.56 -13.53 -0.63
CA MET A 16 -6.24 -13.17 -1.87
C MET A 16 -7.02 -14.40 -2.34
N PRO A 17 -8.35 -14.31 -2.52
CA PRO A 17 -9.14 -15.45 -2.94
C PRO A 17 -8.69 -15.95 -4.32
N THR A 18 -8.59 -17.27 -4.49
CA THR A 18 -8.18 -17.92 -5.75
C THR A 18 -9.09 -17.57 -6.92
N ASN A 19 -10.36 -17.25 -6.65
CA ASN A 19 -11.32 -16.78 -7.63
C ASN A 19 -12.01 -15.51 -7.11
N PRO A 20 -11.42 -14.32 -7.33
CA PRO A 20 -12.04 -13.07 -6.92
C PRO A 20 -13.38 -12.91 -7.66
N GLN A 21 -14.46 -12.87 -6.91
CA GLN A 21 -15.79 -12.56 -7.44
C GLN A 21 -16.09 -11.10 -7.18
N TYR A 22 -16.89 -10.48 -8.07
CA TYR A 22 -17.44 -9.16 -7.80
C TYR A 22 -18.28 -9.22 -6.52
N GLY A 23 -17.80 -8.55 -5.47
CA GLY A 23 -18.59 -8.37 -4.27
C GLY A 23 -19.77 -7.47 -4.59
N ASN A 24 -20.99 -7.94 -4.34
CA ASN A 24 -22.18 -7.08 -4.29
C ASN A 24 -22.16 -6.28 -2.98
N ALA A 25 -21.09 -5.53 -2.76
CA ALA A 25 -20.98 -4.59 -1.66
C ALA A 25 -21.41 -3.23 -2.19
N TYR A 26 -22.42 -2.63 -1.57
CA TYR A 26 -22.63 -1.20 -1.72
C TYR A 26 -21.46 -0.51 -1.02
N VAL A 27 -20.41 -0.21 -1.79
CA VAL A 27 -19.36 0.69 -1.34
C VAL A 27 -19.91 2.08 -1.58
N PRO A 28 -20.33 2.83 -0.54
CA PRO A 28 -20.67 4.22 -0.73
C PRO A 28 -19.46 4.89 -1.39
N TYR A 29 -19.72 5.67 -2.44
CA TYR A 29 -18.68 6.47 -3.05
C TYR A 29 -18.00 7.28 -1.92
N GLN A 30 -16.70 7.09 -1.76
CA GLN A 30 -15.94 7.86 -0.80
C GLN A 30 -15.66 9.21 -1.46
N MET A 31 -16.40 10.24 -1.05
CA MET A 31 -16.01 11.61 -1.36
C MET A 31 -14.90 11.98 -0.40
N ASP A 32 -13.69 12.00 -0.93
CA ASP A 32 -12.55 12.59 -0.24
C ASP A 32 -12.24 13.92 -0.94
N PHE A 33 -12.38 15.01 -0.20
CA PHE A 33 -12.11 16.36 -0.69
C PHE A 33 -10.65 16.77 -0.48
N ASP A 34 -9.89 15.97 0.27
CA ASP A 34 -8.49 16.22 0.59
C ASP A 34 -7.55 15.53 -0.42
N ILE A 35 -8.04 15.24 -1.64
CA ILE A 35 -7.24 14.71 -2.75
C ILE A 35 -6.50 15.82 -3.47
N VAL A 36 -5.29 15.51 -3.95
CA VAL A 36 -4.50 16.43 -4.79
C VAL A 36 -4.91 16.33 -6.26
N GLU A 37 -4.67 17.41 -7.00
CA GLU A 37 -4.93 17.47 -8.43
C GLU A 37 -4.12 16.39 -9.20
N PRO A 38 -4.63 15.84 -10.32
CA PRO A 38 -3.96 14.74 -11.03
C PRO A 38 -2.52 15.05 -11.42
N ARG A 39 -2.20 16.31 -11.72
CA ARG A 39 -0.84 16.72 -12.07
C ARG A 39 0.13 16.58 -10.89
N GLU A 40 -0.30 16.97 -9.69
CA GLU A 40 0.49 16.88 -8.46
C GLU A 40 0.59 15.43 -7.99
N ALA A 41 -0.49 14.65 -8.15
CA ALA A 41 -0.50 13.22 -7.86
C ALA A 41 0.54 12.42 -8.68
N MET A 42 0.85 12.86 -9.91
CA MET A 42 1.90 12.22 -10.73
C MET A 42 3.29 12.39 -10.13
N GLU A 43 3.55 13.49 -9.41
CA GLU A 43 4.81 13.73 -8.72
C GLU A 43 4.85 12.98 -7.37
N MET A 44 3.72 12.91 -6.68
CA MET A 44 3.59 12.23 -5.39
C MET A 44 3.44 10.69 -5.50
N GLY A 45 3.06 10.18 -6.67
CA GLY A 45 2.73 8.76 -6.88
C GLY A 45 1.37 8.33 -6.31
N THR A 46 0.60 9.26 -5.76
CA THR A 46 -0.74 9.03 -5.16
C THR A 46 -1.57 10.31 -5.18
N VAL A 47 -2.89 10.18 -5.34
CA VAL A 47 -3.86 11.30 -5.20
C VAL A 47 -4.20 11.59 -3.73
N PHE A 48 -3.88 10.66 -2.82
CA PHE A 48 -4.17 10.77 -1.39
C PHE A 48 -2.92 11.24 -0.64
N PRO A 49 -2.92 12.46 -0.06
CA PRO A 49 -1.77 12.99 0.68
C PRO A 49 -1.35 12.13 1.86
N SER A 50 -2.30 11.45 2.50
CA SER A 50 -2.04 10.53 3.62
C SER A 50 -1.21 9.30 3.22
N LEU A 51 -1.16 8.98 1.92
CA LEU A 51 -0.37 7.88 1.37
C LEU A 51 0.95 8.34 0.77
N PHE A 52 1.22 9.65 0.76
CA PHE A 52 2.48 10.18 0.27
C PHE A 52 3.58 9.82 1.26
N SER A 53 4.51 8.97 0.82
CA SER A 53 5.72 8.61 1.56
C SER A 53 6.90 8.82 0.64
N GLN A 54 7.63 9.91 0.83
CA GLN A 54 8.89 10.10 0.13
C GLN A 54 9.87 9.04 0.64
N TYR A 55 10.50 8.30 -0.28
CA TYR A 55 11.63 7.45 0.09
C TYR A 55 12.73 8.36 0.66
N GLU A 56 13.12 8.17 1.92
CA GLU A 56 14.33 8.79 2.42
C GLU A 56 15.52 8.18 1.68
N GLU A 57 16.25 8.98 0.90
CA GLU A 57 17.51 8.56 0.27
C GLU A 57 18.51 8.21 1.38
N GLY A 58 18.53 6.96 1.83
CA GLY A 58 19.48 6.53 2.86
C GLY A 58 19.16 5.26 3.63
N GLU A 59 17.93 4.73 3.61
CA GLU A 59 17.67 3.44 4.24
C GLU A 59 18.12 2.31 3.30
N SER A 60 19.42 2.02 3.36
CA SER A 60 19.99 0.77 2.84
C SER A 60 19.30 -0.39 3.56
N LEU A 61 18.56 -1.19 2.79
CA LEU A 61 18.19 -2.56 3.16
C LEU A 61 19.44 -3.39 3.48
#